data_AF-A0A453D749-F1
#
_entry.id   AF-A0A453D749-F1
#
_cell.length_a   1.000
_cell.length_b   1.000
_cell.length_c   1.000
_cell.angle_alpha   90.00
_cell.angle_beta   90.00
_cell.angle_gamma   90.00
#
_symmetry.space_group_name_H-M   'P 1'
#
loop_
_entity.id
_entity.type
_entity.pdbx_description
1 polymer ?
#
loop_
_entity_poly.entity_id
_entity_poly.type
_entity_poly.pdbx_seq_one_letter_code
_entity_poly.pdbx_strand_id
1 'polypeptide(L)'
;MGLLMLLHVLLVAAAARAPAAQAWGKEGHYMTCKIADGFLTSEALTGVKALLPSWANGELAEVCSWADSQRFRYRWSSPLHFADTPGDCEFSYARDCHDTKGNKNVCVVGAINNYTAALQDSSSPFDPTESLMFLAHFVGDVHQPLHCGHVDDLGGNTIKLRWYKRKSNLHKVWDSDVITEAMKDFFDKDQDAMIESIQRNITV
;
A
#
# COMPACT_ATOMS: atom_id res chain seq x y z
N MET A 1 36.41 -24.59 -2.25
CA MET A 1 35.51 -24.17 -1.15
C MET A 1 35.32 -22.65 -1.06
N GLY A 2 36.36 -21.82 -1.11
CA GLY A 2 36.23 -20.36 -0.99
C GLY A 2 35.41 -19.68 -2.10
N LEU A 3 35.53 -20.14 -3.35
CA LEU A 3 34.80 -19.55 -4.49
C LEU A 3 33.29 -19.80 -4.43
N LEU A 4 32.87 -20.99 -3.97
CA LEU A 4 31.46 -21.31 -3.74
C LEU A 4 30.88 -20.50 -2.59
N MET A 5 31.61 -20.29 -1.49
CA MET A 5 31.15 -19.43 -0.40
C MET A 5 31.04 -17.96 -0.81
N LEU A 6 31.99 -17.44 -1.60
CA LEU A 6 31.89 -16.09 -2.17
C LEU A 6 30.68 -15.93 -3.10
N LEU A 7 30.40 -16.94 -3.93
CA LEU A 7 29.22 -16.93 -4.80
C LEU A 7 27.92 -16.93 -3.98
N HIS A 8 27.84 -17.71 -2.91
CA HIS A 8 26.67 -17.75 -2.02
C HIS A 8 26.50 -16.42 -1.26
N VAL A 9 27.58 -15.81 -0.78
CA VAL A 9 27.53 -14.49 -0.12
C VAL A 9 27.08 -13.39 -1.09
N LEU A 10 27.54 -13.42 -2.35
CA LEU A 10 27.14 -12.48 -3.39
C LEU A 10 25.67 -12.67 -3.84
N LEU A 11 25.20 -13.92 -3.93
CA LEU A 11 23.79 -14.25 -4.24
C LEU A 11 22.83 -13.85 -3.11
N VAL A 12 23.23 -14.04 -1.85
CA VAL A 12 22.43 -13.60 -0.68
C VAL A 12 22.43 -12.07 -0.55
N ALA A 13 23.54 -11.39 -0.85
CA ALA A 13 23.61 -9.94 -0.85
C ALA A 13 22.78 -9.29 -1.98
N ALA A 14 22.62 -9.97 -3.12
CA ALA A 14 21.78 -9.51 -4.23
C ALA A 14 20.27 -9.68 -3.95
N ALA A 15 19.87 -10.71 -3.20
CA ALA A 15 18.48 -10.92 -2.80
C ALA A 15 17.97 -9.92 -1.74
N ALA A 16 18.88 -9.22 -1.04
CA ALA A 16 18.54 -8.29 0.04
C ALA A 16 18.23 -6.85 -0.41
N ARG A 17 18.14 -6.58 -1.72
CA ARG A 17 17.88 -5.23 -2.28
C ARG A 17 16.73 -5.20 -3.28
N ALA A 18 15.70 -6.02 -3.08
CA ALA A 18 14.39 -5.65 -3.63
C ALA A 18 14.00 -4.31 -2.97
N PRO A 19 13.79 -3.21 -3.73
CA PRO A 19 13.21 -2.02 -3.15
C PRO A 19 11.90 -2.45 -2.48
N ALA A 20 11.67 -1.97 -1.27
CA ALA A 20 10.34 -2.01 -0.72
C ALA A 20 9.47 -1.17 -1.66
N ALA A 21 8.73 -1.83 -2.55
CA ALA A 21 7.52 -1.27 -3.12
C ALA A 21 6.63 -0.97 -1.91
N GLN A 22 6.68 0.28 -1.47
CA GLN A 22 5.58 0.85 -0.71
C GLN A 22 4.42 0.92 -1.70
N ALA A 23 3.20 0.87 -1.23
CA ALA A 23 2.10 1.30 -2.07
C ALA A 23 2.15 2.79 -2.30
N TRP A 24 1.00 3.47 -2.36
CA TRP A 24 1.06 4.92 -2.20
C TRP A 24 2.09 5.28 -1.13
N GLY A 25 2.91 6.30 -1.38
CA GLY A 25 3.86 6.75 -0.38
C GLY A 25 3.13 7.12 0.92
N LYS A 26 3.89 7.38 1.98
CA LYS A 26 3.32 7.79 3.27
C LYS A 26 2.25 8.88 3.10
N GLU A 27 2.52 9.87 2.27
CA GLU A 27 1.62 10.99 1.96
C GLU A 27 0.32 10.50 1.30
N GLY A 28 0.39 9.60 0.32
CA GLY A 28 -0.81 9.09 -0.35
C GLY A 28 -1.72 8.29 0.59
N HIS A 29 -1.15 7.40 1.40
CA HIS A 29 -1.94 6.68 2.42
C HIS A 29 -2.56 7.60 3.45
N TYR A 30 -1.80 8.58 3.94
CA TYR A 30 -2.31 9.55 4.88
C TYR A 30 -3.50 10.29 4.27
N MET A 31 -3.35 10.84 3.06
CA MET A 31 -4.40 11.59 2.37
C MET A 31 -5.64 10.73 2.12
N THR A 32 -5.49 9.49 1.63
CA THR A 32 -6.61 8.55 1.43
C THR A 32 -7.42 8.38 2.72
N CYS A 33 -6.75 8.11 3.83
CA CYS A 33 -7.42 7.88 5.10
C CYS A 33 -7.98 9.15 5.74
N LYS A 34 -7.30 10.29 5.61
CA LYS A 34 -7.78 11.58 6.10
C LYS A 34 -9.05 12.01 5.35
N ILE A 35 -9.10 11.76 4.05
CA ILE A 35 -10.31 11.99 3.24
C ILE A 35 -11.41 11.04 3.68
N ALA A 36 -11.11 9.75 3.86
CA ALA A 36 -12.09 8.74 4.28
C ALA A 36 -12.78 9.07 5.61
N ASP A 37 -12.05 9.60 6.60
CA ASP A 37 -12.62 10.01 7.90
C ASP A 37 -13.81 10.98 7.76
N GLY A 38 -13.78 11.86 6.75
CA GLY A 38 -14.86 12.81 6.47
C GLY A 38 -16.14 12.18 5.90
N PHE A 39 -16.07 10.93 5.42
CA PHE A 39 -17.19 10.19 4.83
C PHE A 39 -17.68 9.04 5.70
N LEU A 40 -17.05 8.78 6.85
CA LEU A 40 -17.53 7.78 7.79
C LEU A 40 -18.86 8.20 8.42
N THR A 41 -19.79 7.26 8.56
CA THR A 41 -20.97 7.46 9.40
C THR A 41 -20.55 7.62 10.86
N SER A 42 -21.39 8.23 11.69
CA SER A 42 -21.11 8.36 13.13
C SER A 42 -20.83 7.01 13.82
N GLU A 43 -21.50 5.95 13.38
CA GLU A 43 -21.27 4.58 13.84
C GLU A 43 -19.89 4.07 13.44
N ALA A 44 -19.53 4.18 12.15
CA ALA A 44 -18.23 3.74 11.65
C ALA A 44 -17.08 4.53 12.29
N LEU A 45 -17.22 5.86 12.43
CA LEU A 45 -16.24 6.71 13.09
C LEU A 45 -16.03 6.31 14.56
N THR A 46 -17.11 5.95 15.27
CA THR A 46 -17.02 5.46 16.65
C THR A 46 -16.27 4.13 16.71
N GLY A 47 -16.58 3.18 15.81
CA GLY A 47 -15.88 1.91 15.71
C GLY A 47 -14.39 2.07 15.40
N VAL A 48 -14.06 2.92 14.41
CA VAL A 48 -12.67 3.26 14.05
C VAL A 48 -11.94 3.81 15.27
N LYS A 49 -12.46 4.85 15.93
CA LYS A 49 -11.81 5.45 17.10
C LYS A 49 -11.64 4.49 18.27
N ALA A 50 -12.54 3.52 18.43
CA ALA A 50 -12.43 2.50 19.48
C ALA A 50 -11.29 1.50 19.22
N LEU A 51 -10.94 1.27 17.95
CA LEU A 51 -9.86 0.35 17.55
C LEU A 51 -8.50 1.05 17.41
N LEU A 52 -8.48 2.36 17.15
CA LEU A 52 -7.22 3.06 16.93
C LEU A 52 -6.32 3.02 18.18
N PRO A 53 -5.01 2.77 18.00
CA PRO A 53 -4.07 2.82 19.10
C PRO A 53 -3.91 4.26 19.62
N SER A 54 -3.55 4.41 20.89
CA SER A 54 -3.48 5.72 21.55
C SER A 54 -2.54 6.72 20.88
N TRP A 55 -1.45 6.25 20.28
CA TRP A 55 -0.49 7.11 19.58
C TRP A 55 -1.04 7.73 18.28
N ALA A 56 -2.13 7.19 17.72
CA ALA A 56 -2.79 7.74 16.54
C ALA A 56 -3.69 8.93 16.87
N ASN A 57 -3.86 9.26 18.17
CA ASN A 57 -4.64 10.39 18.65
C ASN A 57 -6.08 10.47 18.06
N GLY A 58 -6.66 9.31 17.77
CA GLY A 58 -8.02 9.19 17.21
C GLY A 58 -8.14 9.53 15.72
N GLU A 59 -7.04 9.61 14.97
CA GLU A 59 -7.02 9.82 13.52
C GLU A 59 -6.63 8.55 12.76
N LEU A 60 -7.43 8.16 11.77
CA LEU A 60 -7.14 6.98 10.95
C LEU A 60 -5.90 7.20 10.08
N ALA A 61 -5.69 8.44 9.60
CA ALA A 61 -4.57 8.80 8.75
C ALA A 61 -3.19 8.50 9.36
N GLU A 62 -3.06 8.59 10.69
CA GLU A 62 -1.80 8.30 11.41
C GLU A 62 -1.38 6.83 11.32
N VAL A 63 -2.34 5.91 11.14
CA VAL A 63 -2.06 4.47 11.08
C VAL A 63 -1.98 3.91 9.67
N CYS A 64 -2.37 4.66 8.64
CA CYS A 64 -2.55 4.11 7.30
C CYS A 64 -1.27 3.75 6.55
N SER A 65 -0.09 4.14 7.02
CA SER A 65 1.19 3.65 6.49
C SER A 65 1.80 2.53 7.33
N TRP A 66 1.11 2.05 8.38
CA TRP A 66 1.66 1.06 9.30
C TRP A 66 1.94 -0.28 8.63
N ALA A 67 1.04 -0.79 7.78
CA ALA A 67 1.20 -2.10 7.14
C ALA A 67 2.52 -2.21 6.38
N ASP A 68 2.87 -1.14 5.67
CA ASP A 68 4.13 -0.96 4.95
C ASP A 68 5.37 -1.10 5.86
N SER A 69 5.30 -0.55 7.07
CA SER A 69 6.38 -0.68 8.07
C SER A 69 6.52 -2.11 8.62
N GLN A 70 5.45 -2.90 8.58
CA GLN A 70 5.42 -4.24 9.17
C GLN A 70 5.79 -5.35 8.19
N ARG A 71 5.89 -5.11 6.88
CA ARG A 71 6.22 -6.13 5.87
C ARG A 71 7.47 -6.97 6.18
N PHE A 72 8.42 -6.41 6.94
CA PHE A 72 9.64 -7.12 7.33
C PHE A 72 9.46 -8.01 8.57
N ARG A 73 8.53 -7.65 9.45
CA ARG A 73 8.13 -8.42 10.63
C ARG A 73 7.09 -9.48 10.24
N TYR A 74 6.11 -9.09 9.45
CA TYR A 74 5.04 -9.93 8.91
C TYR A 74 5.33 -10.24 7.46
N ARG A 75 6.30 -11.12 7.20
CA ARG A 75 6.73 -11.45 5.81
C ARG A 75 5.59 -11.96 4.93
N TRP A 76 4.60 -12.61 5.54
CA TRP A 76 3.39 -13.08 4.88
C TRP A 76 2.52 -11.94 4.34
N SER A 77 2.64 -10.71 4.86
CA SER A 77 1.83 -9.57 4.41
C SER A 77 2.40 -8.92 3.15
N SER A 78 3.67 -9.12 2.82
CA SER A 78 4.29 -8.45 1.67
C SER A 78 3.57 -8.65 0.32
N PRO A 79 3.10 -9.86 -0.07
CA PRO A 79 2.34 -10.03 -1.31
C PRO A 79 0.90 -9.49 -1.24
N LEU A 80 0.42 -9.09 -0.05
CA LEU A 80 -0.92 -8.53 0.11
C LEU A 80 -1.02 -7.07 -0.32
N HIS A 81 0.09 -6.42 -0.65
CA HIS A 81 0.10 -5.02 -1.07
C HIS A 81 -0.26 -4.83 -2.55
N PHE A 82 -0.23 -5.87 -3.37
CA PHE A 82 -0.42 -5.74 -4.82
C PHE A 82 -1.15 -6.94 -5.42
N ALA A 83 -1.47 -6.85 -6.70
CA ALA A 83 -1.90 -7.95 -7.55
C ALA A 83 -1.10 -7.90 -8.86
N ASP A 84 -0.44 -9.01 -9.19
CA ASP A 84 0.34 -9.13 -10.42
C ASP A 84 -0.56 -9.60 -11.57
N THR A 85 -0.51 -8.91 -12.71
CA THR A 85 -1.26 -9.24 -13.93
C THR A 85 -0.32 -9.68 -15.06
N PRO A 86 -0.80 -10.46 -16.05
CA PRO A 86 0.04 -10.93 -17.16
C PRO A 86 0.30 -9.85 -18.23
N GLY A 87 -0.20 -8.63 -18.05
CA GLY A 87 -0.01 -7.52 -18.98
C GLY A 87 -1.00 -7.45 -20.15
N ASP A 88 -2.16 -8.09 -20.00
CA ASP A 88 -3.31 -7.97 -20.91
C ASP A 88 -4.24 -6.80 -20.56
N CYS A 89 -3.84 -5.95 -19.60
CA CYS A 89 -4.61 -4.83 -19.07
C CYS A 89 -5.95 -5.25 -18.44
N GLU A 90 -6.08 -6.51 -18.02
CA GLU A 90 -7.25 -7.04 -17.33
C GLU A 90 -6.84 -7.67 -16.00
N PHE A 91 -7.69 -7.51 -14.98
CA PHE A 91 -7.56 -8.22 -13.71
C PHE A 91 -8.65 -9.29 -13.63
N SER A 92 -8.24 -10.53 -13.32
CA SER A 92 -9.14 -11.64 -13.02
C SER A 92 -8.76 -12.26 -11.69
N TYR A 93 -9.64 -12.14 -10.69
CA TYR A 93 -9.35 -12.60 -9.32
C TYR A 93 -8.87 -14.06 -9.26
N ALA A 94 -9.53 -14.97 -9.99
CA ALA A 94 -9.19 -16.39 -9.99
C ALA A 94 -7.81 -16.67 -10.61
N ARG A 95 -7.43 -15.88 -11.61
CA ARG A 95 -6.16 -15.98 -12.33
C ARG A 95 -5.03 -15.31 -11.55
N ASP A 96 -5.25 -14.09 -11.07
CA ASP A 96 -4.20 -13.14 -10.68
C ASP A 96 -4.04 -12.99 -9.16
N CYS A 97 -5.06 -13.32 -8.35
CA CYS A 97 -4.97 -13.16 -6.90
C CYS A 97 -4.26 -14.35 -6.23
N HIS A 98 -2.93 -14.39 -6.36
CA HIS A 98 -2.08 -15.38 -5.70
C HIS A 98 -0.67 -14.85 -5.44
N ASP A 99 0.05 -15.49 -4.53
CA ASP A 99 1.48 -15.22 -4.35
C ASP A 99 2.35 -15.94 -5.39
N THR A 100 3.67 -15.71 -5.34
CA THR A 100 4.64 -16.37 -6.23
C THR A 100 4.71 -17.89 -6.10
N LYS A 101 4.08 -18.48 -5.08
CA LYS A 101 3.98 -19.94 -4.88
C LYS A 101 2.63 -20.49 -5.37
N GLY A 102 1.75 -19.63 -5.88
CA GLY A 102 0.42 -20.00 -6.34
C GLY A 102 -0.63 -20.15 -5.23
N ASN A 103 -0.33 -19.70 -4.00
CA ASN A 103 -1.32 -19.69 -2.92
C ASN A 103 -2.42 -18.68 -3.26
N LYS A 104 -3.66 -19.15 -3.39
CA LYS A 104 -4.81 -18.32 -3.77
C LYS A 104 -5.20 -17.33 -2.68
N ASN A 105 -5.83 -16.23 -3.09
CA ASN A 105 -6.28 -15.12 -2.24
C ASN A 105 -5.15 -14.28 -1.60
N VAL A 106 -3.89 -14.53 -1.99
CA VAL A 106 -2.74 -13.80 -1.47
C VAL A 106 -2.39 -12.66 -2.43
N CYS A 107 -3.24 -11.63 -2.44
CA CYS A 107 -3.07 -10.37 -3.18
C CYS A 107 -3.86 -9.26 -2.46
N VAL A 108 -3.72 -8.00 -2.90
CA VAL A 108 -4.43 -6.85 -2.30
C VAL A 108 -5.95 -6.99 -2.29
N VAL A 109 -6.56 -7.50 -3.37
CA VAL A 109 -8.01 -7.70 -3.43
C VAL A 109 -8.45 -8.79 -2.44
N GLY A 110 -7.67 -9.87 -2.31
CA GLY A 110 -7.92 -10.92 -1.33
C GLY A 110 -7.75 -10.43 0.11
N ALA A 111 -6.77 -9.57 0.36
CA ALA A 111 -6.55 -8.95 1.67
C ALA A 111 -7.71 -8.04 2.08
N ILE A 112 -8.20 -7.20 1.17
CA ILE A 112 -9.39 -6.36 1.40
C ILE A 112 -10.59 -7.23 1.78
N ASN A 113 -10.87 -8.29 1.02
CA ASN A 113 -11.96 -9.23 1.34
C ASN A 113 -11.77 -9.85 2.73
N ASN A 114 -10.56 -10.31 3.04
CA ASN A 114 -10.25 -10.99 4.30
C ASN A 114 -10.43 -10.06 5.52
N TYR A 115 -9.83 -8.88 5.49
CA TYR A 115 -9.90 -7.95 6.62
C TYR A 115 -11.25 -7.24 6.74
N THR A 116 -12.00 -7.11 5.65
CA THR A 116 -13.41 -6.69 5.70
C THR A 116 -14.25 -7.73 6.43
N ALA A 117 -14.13 -9.02 6.06
CA ALA A 117 -14.85 -10.10 6.74
C ALA A 117 -14.45 -10.21 8.21
N ALA A 118 -13.16 -10.03 8.52
CA ALA A 118 -12.64 -10.04 9.88
C ALA A 118 -13.26 -8.96 10.78
N LEU A 119 -13.47 -7.74 10.26
CA LEU A 119 -14.09 -6.64 11.01
C LEU A 119 -15.61 -6.79 11.14
N GLN A 120 -16.24 -7.57 10.26
CA GLN A 120 -17.66 -7.87 10.32
C GLN A 120 -17.99 -9.03 11.27
N ASP A 121 -17.01 -9.90 11.55
CA ASP A 121 -17.17 -11.07 12.41
C ASP A 121 -16.42 -10.92 13.73
N SER A 122 -17.16 -10.65 14.81
CA SER A 122 -16.61 -10.56 16.17
C SER A 122 -15.94 -11.86 16.68
N SER A 123 -16.18 -13.00 16.03
CA SER A 123 -15.55 -14.29 16.33
C SER A 123 -14.27 -14.54 15.53
N SER A 124 -13.92 -13.63 14.61
CA SER A 124 -12.69 -13.67 13.84
C SER A 124 -11.48 -13.83 14.77
N PRO A 125 -10.52 -14.71 14.44
CA PRO A 125 -9.29 -14.86 15.22
C PRO A 125 -8.29 -13.72 15.00
N PHE A 126 -8.55 -12.80 14.06
CA PHE A 126 -7.66 -11.69 13.78
C PHE A 126 -7.84 -10.56 14.78
N ASP A 127 -6.73 -9.89 15.09
CA ASP A 127 -6.78 -8.67 15.89
C ASP A 127 -7.56 -7.58 15.12
N PRO A 128 -8.61 -7.00 15.71
CA PRO A 128 -9.46 -6.04 15.00
C PRO A 128 -8.73 -4.71 14.72
N THR A 129 -7.74 -4.34 15.53
CA THR A 129 -6.93 -3.14 15.30
C THR A 129 -6.02 -3.33 14.10
N GLU A 130 -5.26 -4.44 14.05
CA GLU A 130 -4.45 -4.78 12.89
C GLU A 130 -5.33 -4.96 11.64
N SER A 131 -6.51 -5.55 11.77
CA SER A 131 -7.46 -5.73 10.66
C SER A 131 -7.92 -4.39 10.07
N LEU A 132 -8.26 -3.42 10.92
CA LEU A 132 -8.59 -2.06 10.48
C LEU A 132 -7.42 -1.39 9.78
N MET A 133 -6.22 -1.47 10.37
CA MET A 133 -5.02 -0.82 9.84
C MET A 133 -4.58 -1.42 8.51
N PHE A 134 -4.67 -2.75 8.35
CA PHE A 134 -4.44 -3.42 7.08
C PHE A 134 -5.49 -3.05 6.04
N LEU A 135 -6.78 -3.09 6.39
CA LEU A 135 -7.85 -2.75 5.46
C LEU A 135 -7.71 -1.32 4.94
N ALA A 136 -7.49 -0.35 5.84
CA ALA A 136 -7.34 1.05 5.48
C ALA A 136 -6.13 1.29 4.54
N HIS A 137 -5.02 0.59 4.79
CA HIS A 137 -3.85 0.61 3.91
C HIS A 137 -4.15 0.01 2.53
N PHE A 138 -4.66 -1.23 2.48
CA PHE A 138 -4.87 -1.96 1.23
C PHE A 138 -5.95 -1.34 0.34
N VAL A 139 -6.95 -0.66 0.91
CA VAL A 139 -7.87 0.17 0.12
C VAL A 139 -7.12 1.32 -0.56
N GLY A 140 -6.07 1.88 0.04
CA GLY A 140 -5.14 2.77 -0.66
C GLY A 140 -4.41 2.03 -1.79
N ASP A 141 -3.74 0.93 -1.47
CA ASP A 141 -2.90 0.16 -2.42
C ASP A 141 -3.65 -0.21 -3.68
N VAL A 142 -4.87 -0.75 -3.56
CA VAL A 142 -5.65 -1.21 -4.73
C VAL A 142 -5.99 -0.07 -5.70
N HIS A 143 -5.97 1.19 -5.24
CA HIS A 143 -6.19 2.37 -6.07
C HIS A 143 -4.90 2.97 -6.64
N GLN A 144 -3.71 2.51 -6.21
CA GLN A 144 -2.44 2.87 -6.86
C GLN A 144 -2.33 2.06 -8.17
N PRO A 145 -2.35 2.67 -9.36
CA PRO A 145 -2.47 1.92 -10.61
C PRO A 145 -1.40 0.83 -10.83
N LEU A 146 -0.18 1.06 -10.38
CA LEU A 146 0.93 0.11 -10.54
C LEU A 146 0.98 -0.97 -9.44
N HIS A 147 0.06 -0.94 -8.48
CA HIS A 147 -0.19 -2.04 -7.54
C HIS A 147 -1.10 -3.12 -8.14
N CYS A 148 -1.72 -2.84 -9.30
CA CYS A 148 -2.35 -3.84 -10.16
C CYS A 148 -1.60 -3.85 -11.52
N GLY A 149 -0.29 -4.06 -11.44
CA GLY A 149 0.64 -3.87 -12.55
C GLY A 149 1.06 -5.18 -13.22
N HIS A 150 2.02 -5.10 -14.14
CA HIS A 150 2.53 -6.27 -14.84
C HIS A 150 3.53 -7.04 -13.97
N VAL A 151 3.43 -8.37 -13.99
CA VAL A 151 4.37 -9.24 -13.26
C VAL A 151 5.81 -9.09 -13.79
N ASP A 152 5.97 -8.92 -15.10
CA ASP A 152 7.28 -8.91 -15.78
C ASP A 152 8.16 -7.72 -15.35
N ASP A 153 7.53 -6.58 -15.05
CA ASP A 153 8.24 -5.38 -14.62
C ASP A 153 8.12 -5.07 -13.12
N LEU A 154 7.49 -5.98 -12.37
CA LEU A 154 7.18 -5.86 -10.95
C LEU A 154 6.37 -4.59 -10.64
N GLY A 155 5.30 -4.37 -11.40
CA GLY A 155 4.48 -3.16 -11.33
C GLY A 155 5.29 -1.90 -11.64
N GLY A 156 6.19 -1.96 -12.62
CA GLY A 156 7.05 -0.84 -13.02
C GLY A 156 8.25 -0.59 -12.11
N ASN A 157 8.50 -1.40 -11.07
CA ASN A 157 9.67 -1.24 -10.19
C ASN A 157 10.99 -1.43 -10.95
N THR A 158 11.01 -2.30 -11.97
CA THR A 158 12.19 -2.58 -12.78
C THR A 158 12.42 -1.54 -13.88
N ILE A 159 11.41 -0.72 -14.21
CA ILE A 159 11.50 0.36 -15.20
C ILE A 159 12.24 1.55 -14.59
N LYS A 160 13.56 1.61 -14.81
CA LYS A 160 14.42 2.68 -14.30
C LYS A 160 14.31 3.92 -15.18
N LEU A 161 14.14 5.08 -14.55
CA LEU A 161 13.98 6.35 -15.25
C LEU A 161 14.56 7.51 -14.43
N ARG A 162 14.35 8.73 -14.92
CA ARG A 162 14.61 9.96 -14.17
C ARG A 162 13.32 10.74 -13.98
N TRP A 163 13.00 11.07 -12.73
CA TRP A 163 11.98 12.05 -12.39
C TRP A 163 12.67 13.42 -12.29
N TYR A 164 12.46 14.26 -13.31
CA TYR A 164 13.26 15.46 -13.55
C TYR A 164 14.77 15.15 -13.50
N LYS A 165 15.48 15.75 -12.54
CA LYS A 165 16.94 15.59 -12.38
C LYS A 165 17.33 14.38 -11.54
N ARG A 166 16.38 13.72 -10.85
CA ARG A 166 16.63 12.63 -9.90
C ARG A 166 16.43 11.26 -10.55
N LYS A 167 17.24 10.26 -10.18
CA LYS A 167 16.99 8.87 -10.58
C LYS A 167 15.78 8.33 -9.81
N SER A 168 14.90 7.61 -10.49
CA SER A 168 13.73 6.94 -9.89
C SER A 168 13.41 5.64 -10.64
N ASN A 169 12.26 5.04 -10.34
CA ASN A 169 11.63 3.99 -11.14
C ASN A 169 10.15 4.34 -11.36
N LEU A 170 9.49 3.72 -12.33
CA LEU A 170 8.12 4.08 -12.68
C LEU A 170 7.15 3.90 -11.51
N HIS A 171 7.26 2.79 -10.77
CA HIS A 171 6.42 2.52 -9.60
C HIS A 171 6.49 3.65 -8.56
N LYS A 172 7.71 4.01 -8.15
CA LYS A 172 7.95 5.10 -7.20
C LYS A 172 7.40 6.45 -7.69
N VAL A 173 7.42 6.69 -9.01
CA VAL A 173 6.87 7.93 -9.55
C VAL A 173 5.39 8.05 -9.24
N TRP A 174 4.64 6.97 -9.40
CA TRP A 174 3.22 6.92 -9.06
C TRP A 174 2.99 6.95 -7.55
N ASP A 175 3.75 6.17 -6.76
CA ASP A 175 3.56 6.13 -5.31
C ASP A 175 3.77 7.49 -4.64
N SER A 176 4.81 8.22 -5.06
CA SER A 176 5.33 9.35 -4.26
C SER A 176 5.78 10.54 -5.08
N ASP A 177 6.49 10.35 -6.19
CA ASP A 177 7.15 11.49 -6.84
C ASP A 177 6.11 12.46 -7.45
N VAL A 178 5.02 11.96 -8.05
CA VAL A 178 3.92 12.81 -8.57
C VAL A 178 3.24 13.58 -7.43
N ILE A 179 2.91 12.92 -6.32
CA ILE A 179 2.25 13.54 -5.17
C ILE A 179 3.14 14.62 -4.56
N THR A 180 4.39 14.30 -4.26
CA THR A 180 5.32 15.22 -3.61
C THR A 180 5.69 16.41 -4.50
N GLU A 181 5.77 16.22 -5.82
CA GLU A 181 5.96 17.33 -6.76
C GLU A 181 4.70 18.22 -6.84
N ALA A 182 3.50 17.64 -6.93
CA ALA A 182 2.26 18.42 -6.94
C ALA A 182 2.08 19.22 -5.63
N MET A 183 2.34 18.59 -4.49
CA MET A 183 2.30 19.24 -3.17
C MET A 183 3.28 20.41 -3.09
N LYS A 184 4.49 20.23 -3.63
CA LYS A 184 5.50 21.29 -3.71
C LYS A 184 5.08 22.43 -4.65
N ASP A 185 4.59 22.11 -5.85
CA ASP A 185 4.37 23.09 -6.90
C ASP A 185 3.08 23.90 -6.72
N PHE A 186 2.06 23.31 -6.11
CA PHE A 186 0.73 23.92 -6.00
C PHE A 186 0.29 24.24 -4.57
N PHE A 187 0.95 23.68 -3.54
CA PHE A 187 0.48 23.76 -2.16
C PHE A 187 1.56 24.16 -1.15
N ASP A 188 2.72 24.70 -1.58
CA ASP A 188 3.84 25.07 -0.69
C ASP A 188 4.29 23.94 0.25
N LYS A 189 4.19 22.68 -0.21
CA LYS A 189 4.45 21.46 0.57
C LYS A 189 3.51 21.25 1.76
N ASP A 190 2.38 21.95 1.78
CA ASP A 190 1.31 21.78 2.76
C ASP A 190 0.38 20.64 2.30
N GLN A 191 0.44 19.53 3.03
CA GLN A 191 -0.38 18.35 2.76
C GLN A 191 -1.86 18.61 3.11
N ASP A 192 -2.14 19.38 4.16
CA ASP A 192 -3.51 19.67 4.59
C ASP A 192 -4.21 20.56 3.54
N ALA A 193 -3.49 21.55 3.00
CA ALA A 193 -4.00 22.37 1.90
C ALA A 193 -4.32 21.54 0.64
N MET A 194 -3.49 20.54 0.32
CA MET A 194 -3.75 19.62 -0.79
C MET A 194 -4.98 18.74 -0.52
N ILE A 195 -5.12 18.19 0.69
CA ILE A 195 -6.29 17.41 1.12
C ILE A 195 -7.57 18.24 1.00
N GLU A 196 -7.57 19.45 1.56
CA GLU A 196 -8.73 20.36 1.48
C GLU A 196 -9.11 20.66 0.04
N SER A 197 -8.12 20.89 -0.84
CA SER A 197 -8.35 21.13 -2.26
C SER A 197 -8.97 19.93 -2.97
N ILE A 198 -8.57 18.70 -2.61
CA ILE A 198 -9.17 17.48 -3.14
C ILE A 198 -10.63 17.38 -2.66
N GLN A 199 -10.86 17.51 -1.35
CA GLN A 199 -12.20 17.37 -0.76
C GLN A 199 -13.21 18.36 -1.34
N ARG A 200 -12.82 19.61 -1.60
CA ARG A 200 -13.70 20.62 -2.22
C ARG A 200 -14.15 20.26 -3.64
N ASN A 201 -13.44 19.35 -4.32
CA ASN A 201 -13.74 18.90 -5.68
C ASN A 201 -14.40 17.51 -5.73
N ILE A 202 -14.65 16.86 -4.59
CA ILE A 202 -15.39 15.61 -4.56
C ILE A 202 -16.88 15.92 -4.73
N THR A 203 -17.46 15.41 -5.82
CA THR A 203 -18.92 15.39 -6.01
C THR A 203 -19.48 14.12 -5.39
N VAL A 204 -20.32 14.26 -4.35
CA VAL A 204 -21.09 13.18 -3.71
C VAL A 204 -22.56 13.27 -4.07
#